data_AF-A0A924YW22-F1
#
_entry.id   AF-A0A924YW22-F1
#
_cell.length_a   1.000
_cell.length_b   1.000
_cell.length_c   1.000
_cell.angle_alpha   90.00
_cell.angle_beta   90.00
_cell.angle_gamma   90.00
#
_symmetry.space_group_name_H-M   'P 1'
#
loop_
_entity.id
_entity.type
_entity.pdbx_description
1 polymer ?
#
loop_
_entity_poly.entity_id
_entity_poly.type
_entity_poly.pdbx_seq_one_letter_code
_entity_poly.pdbx_strand_id
1 'polypeptide(L)'
;MGAASPQTGQAEAILTPWLNTSIISQFLDQFSRSLASDVHAAMTWDGAEFHRALDGKVPANVTLIMLPPYSPELNGIQNLWHVLRGHC
;
A
#
# COMPACT_ATOMS: atom_id res chain seq x y z
N MET A 1 7.03 4.22 -1.49
CA MET A 1 5.66 3.68 -1.42
C MET A 1 5.29 3.52 0.05
N GLY A 2 4.02 3.65 0.42
CA GLY A 2 3.59 3.38 1.79
C GLY A 2 2.13 3.03 1.89
N ALA A 3 1.75 2.48 3.05
CA ALA A 3 0.40 2.17 3.46
C ALA A 3 0.14 2.80 4.84
N ALA A 4 -1.09 3.21 5.11
CA ALA A 4 -1.49 3.75 6.39
C ALA A 4 -2.88 3.22 6.78
N SER A 5 -3.05 2.91 8.06
CA SER A 5 -4.32 2.50 8.64
C SER A 5 -5.11 3.75 9.07
N PRO A 6 -6.29 4.01 8.49
CA PRO A 6 -7.13 5.13 8.92
C PRO A 6 -7.70 4.90 10.34
N GLN A 7 -7.81 3.65 10.79
CA GLN A 7 -8.39 3.33 12.09
C GLN A 7 -7.38 3.48 13.23
N THR A 8 -6.13 3.09 13.01
CA THR A 8 -5.10 3.04 14.08
C THR A 8 -4.00 4.08 13.92
N GLY A 9 -3.91 4.75 12.76
CA GLY A 9 -2.84 5.70 12.45
C GLY A 9 -1.48 5.05 12.17
N GLN A 10 -1.37 3.71 12.26
CA GLN A 10 -0.14 3.00 11.92
C GLN A 10 0.17 3.16 10.44
N ALA A 11 1.44 3.36 10.11
CA ALA A 11 1.90 3.52 8.74
C ALA A 11 3.20 2.76 8.52
N GLU A 12 3.36 2.22 7.32
CA GLU A 12 4.54 1.49 6.87
C GLU A 12 4.97 2.01 5.51
N ALA A 13 6.27 2.16 5.27
CA ALA A 13 6.78 2.70 4.02
C ALA A 13 8.12 2.08 3.62
N ILE A 14 8.35 2.03 2.31
CA ILE A 14 9.66 1.74 1.73
C ILE A 14 10.17 2.97 0.96
N LEU A 15 11.40 3.38 1.28
CA LEU A 15 12.14 4.42 0.58
C LEU A 15 13.06 3.75 -0.44
N THR A 16 12.90 4.14 -1.70
CA THR A 16 13.62 3.56 -2.83
C THR A 16 13.82 4.63 -3.92
N PRO A 17 14.97 4.63 -4.61
CA PRO A 17 15.22 5.54 -5.73
C PRO A 17 14.41 5.22 -7.00
N TRP A 18 13.80 4.04 -7.13
CA TRP A 18 12.96 3.67 -8.28
C TRP A 18 11.75 2.81 -7.85
N LEU A 19 10.71 2.79 -8.69
CA LEU A 19 9.52 1.97 -8.49
C LEU A 19 9.39 0.93 -9.60
N ASN A 20 9.27 -0.34 -9.21
CA ASN A 20 8.99 -1.47 -10.10
C ASN A 20 8.31 -2.59 -9.31
N THR A 21 7.89 -3.65 -10.01
CA THR A 21 7.24 -4.84 -9.41
C THR A 21 8.03 -5.49 -8.27
N SER A 22 9.37 -5.53 -8.38
CA SER A 22 10.22 -6.14 -7.35
C SER A 22 10.15 -5.36 -6.05
N ILE A 23 10.20 -4.03 -6.13
CA ILE A 23 10.06 -3.17 -4.95
C ILE A 23 8.68 -3.30 -4.32
N ILE A 24 7.62 -3.43 -5.12
CA ILE A 24 6.26 -3.64 -4.61
C ILE A 24 6.16 -4.96 -3.85
N SER A 25 6.77 -6.02 -4.40
CA SER A 25 6.82 -7.32 -3.72
C SER A 25 7.57 -7.24 -2.39
N GLN A 26 8.69 -6.53 -2.35
CA GLN A 26 9.46 -6.30 -1.12
C GLN A 26 8.66 -5.49 -0.09
N PHE A 27 7.93 -4.47 -0.54
CA PHE A 27 7.06 -3.70 0.32
C PHE A 27 5.94 -4.56 0.93
N LEU A 28 5.29 -5.41 0.14
CA LEU A 28 4.23 -6.29 0.65
C LEU A 28 4.77 -7.30 1.67
N ASP A 29 5.95 -7.89 1.45
CA ASP A 29 6.59 -8.79 2.42
C ASP A 29 6.97 -8.05 3.72
N GLN A 30 7.57 -6.86 3.61
CA GLN A 30 7.88 -5.98 4.75
C GLN A 30 6.61 -5.64 5.54
N PHE A 31 5.57 -5.17 4.86
CA PHE A 31 4.29 -4.82 5.45
C PHE A 31 3.63 -6.01 6.13
N SER A 32 3.63 -7.19 5.51
CA SER A 32 3.09 -8.41 6.10
C SER A 32 3.78 -8.77 7.42
N ARG A 33 5.11 -8.59 7.50
CA ARG A 33 5.89 -8.86 8.71
C ARG A 33 5.72 -7.80 9.80
N SER A 34 5.29 -6.59 9.44
CA SER A 34 5.03 -5.53 10.42
C SER A 34 3.67 -5.67 11.10
N LEU A 35 2.75 -6.48 10.56
CA LEU A 35 1.46 -6.78 11.18
C LEU A 35 1.64 -7.69 12.41
N ALA A 36 0.80 -7.49 13.42
CA ALA A 36 0.71 -8.43 14.54
C ALA A 36 0.22 -9.79 14.04
N SER A 37 0.58 -10.86 14.75
CA SER A 37 0.34 -12.25 14.30
C SER A 37 -1.14 -12.61 14.11
N ASP A 38 -2.05 -11.88 14.74
CA ASP A 38 -3.50 -12.05 14.69
C ASP A 38 -4.21 -11.03 13.78
N VAL A 39 -3.44 -10.22 13.04
CA VAL A 39 -3.98 -9.17 12.17
C VAL A 39 -3.95 -9.62 10.70
N HIS A 40 -5.13 -9.54 10.06
CA HIS A 40 -5.29 -9.63 8.62
C HIS A 40 -5.58 -8.25 8.04
N ALA A 41 -4.75 -7.78 7.11
CA ALA A 41 -4.92 -6.46 6.51
C ALA A 41 -5.76 -6.52 5.23
N ALA A 42 -6.78 -5.66 5.16
CA ALA A 42 -7.47 -5.35 3.91
C ALA A 42 -6.92 -4.04 3.35
N MET A 43 -6.18 -4.12 2.24
CA MET A 43 -5.47 -2.98 1.66
C MET A 43 -6.16 -2.51 0.39
N THR A 44 -6.58 -1.24 0.34
CA THR A 44 -7.07 -0.60 -0.87
C THR A 44 -5.94 -0.48 -1.89
N TRP A 45 -6.15 -0.95 -3.11
CA TRP A 45 -5.12 -1.09 -4.12
C TRP A 45 -5.60 -0.49 -5.44
N ASP A 46 -4.92 0.56 -5.91
CA ASP A 46 -5.26 1.18 -7.19
C ASP A 46 -4.65 0.43 -8.38
N GLY A 47 -5.23 0.62 -9.57
CA GLY A 47 -4.81 -0.06 -10.79
C GLY A 47 -3.58 0.53 -11.47
N ALA A 48 -2.65 1.19 -10.77
CA ALA A 48 -1.42 1.69 -11.38
C ALA A 48 -0.63 0.57 -12.10
N GLU A 49 0.15 0.91 -13.12
CA GLU A 49 0.84 -0.08 -13.96
C GLU A 49 1.70 -1.05 -13.13
N PHE A 50 2.44 -0.53 -12.16
CA PHE A 50 3.27 -1.33 -11.26
C PHE A 50 2.46 -2.20 -10.28
N HIS A 51 1.21 -1.85 -10.01
CA HIS A 51 0.30 -2.58 -9.12
C HIS A 51 -0.37 -3.79 -9.78
N ARG A 52 -0.34 -3.89 -11.12
CA ARG A 52 -1.00 -4.97 -11.88
C ARG A 52 -0.13 -6.22 -12.04
N ALA A 53 1.18 -6.07 -11.95
CA ALA A 53 2.14 -7.17 -12.12
C ALA A 53 2.51 -7.81 -10.77
N LEU A 54 1.55 -8.27 -9.98
CA LEU A 54 1.84 -8.83 -8.65
C LEU A 54 2.27 -10.31 -8.62
N ASP A 55 2.24 -11.02 -9.76
CA ASP A 55 2.72 -12.41 -9.95
C ASP A 55 2.54 -13.35 -8.73
N GLY A 56 1.38 -13.26 -8.05
CA GLY A 56 1.05 -14.13 -6.92
C GLY A 56 1.83 -13.87 -5.61
N LYS A 57 2.47 -12.71 -5.44
CA LYS A 57 3.30 -12.38 -4.26
C LYS A 57 2.58 -11.64 -3.14
N VAL A 58 1.25 -11.72 -3.09
CA VAL A 58 0.50 -11.13 -1.97
C VAL A 58 0.61 -12.06 -0.75
N PRO A 59 1.12 -11.59 0.40
CA PRO A 59 1.20 -12.40 1.60
C PRO A 59 -0.18 -12.87 2.09
N ALA A 60 -0.23 -14.04 2.74
CA ALA A 60 -1.49 -14.70 3.13
C ALA A 60 -2.35 -13.89 4.12
N ASN A 61 -1.72 -13.01 4.90
CA ASN A 61 -2.38 -12.11 5.87
C ASN A 61 -2.73 -10.74 5.27
N VAL A 62 -2.67 -10.59 3.95
CA VAL A 62 -3.03 -9.36 3.23
C VAL A 62 -4.03 -9.68 2.12
N THR A 63 -5.17 -9.00 2.12
CA THR A 63 -6.12 -8.99 1.01
C THR A 63 -6.05 -7.65 0.30
N LEU A 64 -5.84 -7.67 -1.01
CA LEU A 64 -5.92 -6.47 -1.84
C LEU A 64 -7.36 -6.23 -2.30
N ILE A 65 -7.89 -5.04 -2.00
CA ILE A 65 -9.19 -4.56 -2.46
C ILE A 65 -8.94 -3.62 -3.64
N MET A 66 -9.19 -4.12 -4.84
CA MET A 66 -8.99 -3.34 -6.07
C MET A 66 -10.00 -2.19 -6.15
N LEU A 67 -9.50 -0.98 -6.37
CA LEU A 67 -10.35 0.19 -6.59
C LEU A 67 -10.91 0.21 -8.03
N PRO A 68 -12.11 0.77 -8.24
CA PRO A 68 -12.62 1.04 -9.58
C PRO A 68 -11.64 1.91 -10.40
N PRO A 69 -11.56 1.72 -11.72
CA PRO A 69 -10.77 2.59 -12.59
C PRO A 69 -11.16 4.06 -12.42
N TYR A 70 -10.16 4.94 -12.39
CA TYR A 70 -10.36 6.40 -12.32
C TYR A 70 -11.07 6.92 -11.07
N SER A 71 -11.00 6.19 -9.94
CA SER A 71 -11.54 6.62 -8.64
C SER A 71 -10.46 6.98 -7.60
N PRO A 72 -9.65 8.04 -7.84
CA PRO A 72 -8.61 8.47 -6.89
C PRO A 72 -9.17 8.91 -5.53
N GLU A 73 -10.41 9.38 -5.47
CA GLU A 73 -11.11 9.80 -4.26
C GLU A 73 -11.31 8.66 -3.25
N LEU A 74 -11.28 7.41 -3.71
CA LEU A 74 -11.38 6.22 -2.86
C LEU A 74 -10.02 5.79 -2.30
N ASN A 75 -8.92 6.35 -2.80
CA ASN A 75 -7.57 6.09 -2.30
C ASN A 75 -7.20 7.08 -1.20
N GLY A 76 -7.68 6.83 0.02
CA GLY A 76 -7.56 7.76 1.15
C GLY A 76 -6.13 8.21 1.50
N ILE A 77 -5.12 7.40 1.16
CA ILE A 77 -3.70 7.77 1.40
C ILE A 77 -3.24 8.93 0.51
N GLN A 78 -3.92 9.22 -0.61
CA GLN A 78 -3.58 10.38 -1.44
C GLN A 78 -3.78 11.71 -0.70
N ASN A 79 -4.78 11.80 0.17
CA ASN A 79 -5.00 12.97 1.02
C ASN A 79 -3.85 13.15 2.04
N LEU A 80 -3.39 12.05 2.64
CA LEU A 80 -2.24 12.06 3.55
C LEU A 80 -0.97 12.57 2.83
N TRP A 81 -0.71 12.10 1.60
CA TRP A 81 0.42 12.60 0.82
C TRP A 81 0.31 14.08 0.46
N HIS A 82 -0.89 14.58 0.22
CA HIS A 82 -1.12 16.00 -0.05
C HIS A 82 -0.74 16.85 1.17
N VAL A 83 -1.18 16.45 2.37
CA VAL A 83 -0.79 17.11 3.63
C VAL A 83 0.72 17.08 3.82
N LEU A 84 1.35 15.90 3.71
CA LEU A 84 2.79 15.77 3.93
C LEU A 84 3.62 16.66 2.99
N ARG A 85 3.23 16.79 1.72
CA ARG A 85 3.91 17.68 0.76
C ARG A 85 3.69 19.16 1.04
N GLY A 86 2.56 19.54 1.65
CA GLY A 86 2.25 20.94 1.97
C GLY A 86 2.94 21.47 3.24
N HIS A 87 3.56 20.58 4.01
CA HIS A 87 4.22 20.90 5.29
C HIS A 87 5.74 20.62 5.27
N CYS A 88 6.35 20.53 4.09
CA CYS A 88 7.79 20.47 3.89
C CYS A 88 8.34 21.78 3.29
#